data_AF-A0A1I3XZ22-F1
#
_entry.id   AF-A0A1I3XZ22-F1
#
_cell.length_a   1.000
_cell.length_b   1.000
_cell.length_c   1.000
_cell.angle_alpha   90.00
_cell.angle_beta   90.00
_cell.angle_gamma   90.00
#
_symmetry.space_group_name_H-M   'P 1'
#
loop_
_entity.id
_entity.type
_entity.pdbx_description
1 polymer ?
#
loop_
_entity_poly.entity_id
_entity_poly.type
_entity_poly.pdbx_seq_one_letter_code
_entity_poly.pdbx_strand_id
1 'polypeptide(L)' 'MLVYSGDMFNDLDAVPYVITMDVVETPDPLTVTTPEGLHISYTRLDHVPKTALSQRFGTISAELLQTVNTRLFMVLTTS' A
#
# COMPACT_ATOMS: atom_id res chain seq x y z
N MET A 1 -2.20 -6.36 -4.57
CA MET A 1 -2.16 -5.82 -3.20
C MET A 1 -0.75 -5.39 -2.88
N LEU A 2 -0.60 -4.20 -2.30
CA LEU A 2 0.66 -3.65 -1.82
C LEU A 2 0.67 -3.70 -0.29
N VAL A 3 1.73 -4.21 0.34
CA VAL A 3 1.92 -4.06 1.78
C VAL A 3 2.47 -2.66 2.05
N TYR A 4 1.75 -1.88 2.86
CA TYR A 4 2.02 -0.46 3.13
C TYR A 4 2.56 -0.20 4.55
N SER A 5 2.25 -1.07 5.52
CA SER A 5 2.76 -0.92 6.89
C SER A 5 4.30 -0.95 6.94
N GLY A 6 4.88 -0.15 7.84
CA GLY A 6 6.33 -0.05 7.98
C GLY A 6 6.98 -1.37 8.41
N ASP A 7 8.21 -1.61 7.95
CA ASP A 7 8.92 -2.88 8.15
C ASP A 7 8.99 -3.30 9.62
N MET A 8 9.29 -2.37 10.53
CA MET A 8 9.31 -2.65 11.98
C MET A 8 7.95 -3.11 12.52
N PHE A 9 6.83 -2.64 11.96
CA PHE A 9 5.49 -3.10 12.36
C PHE A 9 5.19 -4.50 11.83
N ASN A 10 5.68 -4.80 10.62
CA ASN A 10 5.51 -6.10 9.97
C ASN A 10 6.28 -7.22 10.69
N ASP A 11 7.39 -6.90 11.37
CA ASP A 11 8.23 -7.86 12.07
C ASP A 11 7.79 -8.13 13.53
N LEU A 12 6.77 -7.42 14.03
CA LEU A 12 6.22 -7.68 15.36
C LEU A 12 5.36 -8.95 15.35
N ASP A 13 5.83 -10.02 15.98
CA ASP A 13 5.09 -11.28 16.13
C ASP A 13 3.75 -11.11 16.86
N ALA A 14 3.67 -10.12 17.76
CA ALA A 14 2.45 -9.80 18.49
C ALA A 14 1.34 -9.18 17.62
N VAL A 15 1.67 -8.71 16.41
CA VAL A 15 0.72 -8.11 15.47
C VAL A 15 0.44 -9.11 14.34
N PRO A 16 -0.73 -9.75 14.28
CA PRO A 16 -1.00 -10.84 13.34
C PRO A 16 -1.40 -10.37 11.93
N TYR A 17 -1.35 -9.07 11.65
CA TYR A 17 -1.78 -8.47 10.39
C TYR A 17 -0.77 -7.44 9.86
N VAL A 18 -0.94 -7.06 8.59
CA VAL A 18 -0.26 -5.94 7.93
C VAL A 18 -1.29 -4.97 7.37
N ILE A 19 -0.89 -3.72 7.16
CA ILE A 19 -1.71 -2.74 6.46
C ILE A 19 -1.39 -2.84 4.98
N THR A 20 -2.42 -2.90 4.15
CA THR A 20 -2.28 -3.07 2.70
C THR A 20 -3.04 -2.00 1.93
N MET A 21 -2.63 -1.78 0.68
CA MET A 21 -3.36 -0.99 -0.31
C MET A 21 -3.76 -1.88 -1.49
N ASP A 22 -4.94 -1.61 -2.03
CA ASP A 22 -5.41 -2.30 -3.22
C ASP A 22 -4.58 -1.94 -4.46
N VAL A 23 -4.39 -2.95 -5.32
CA VAL A 23 -3.89 -2.74 -6.68
C VAL A 23 -5.05 -3.06 -7.62
N VAL A 24 -5.51 -2.06 -8.35
CA VAL A 24 -6.72 -2.12 -9.18
C VAL A 24 -6.36 -2.19 -10.66
N GLU A 25 -7.26 -2.74 -11.47
CA GLU A 25 -7.06 -2.86 -12.93
C GLU A 25 -7.30 -1.54 -13.67
N THR A 26 -8.29 -0.75 -13.23
CA THR A 26 -8.63 0.54 -13.84
C THR A 26 -8.17 1.68 -12.95
N PRO A 27 -7.36 2.63 -13.46
CA PRO A 27 -6.94 3.79 -12.68
C PRO A 27 -8.12 4.72 -12.41
N ASP A 28 -8.15 5.29 -11.21
CA ASP A 28 -9.07 6.35 -10.80
C ASP A 28 -8.27 7.54 -10.21
N PRO A 29 -8.91 8.70 -9.92
CA PRO A 29 -8.20 9.86 -9.38
C PRO A 29 -7.46 9.61 -8.05
N LEU A 30 -7.84 8.55 -7.32
CA LEU A 30 -7.25 8.10 -6.06
C LEU A 30 -6.27 6.94 -6.26
N THR A 31 -5.70 6.82 -7.47
CA THR A 31 -4.63 5.86 -7.79
C THR A 31 -3.28 6.51 -8.09
N VAL A 32 -2.21 5.78 -7.80
CA VAL A 32 -0.84 6.05 -8.27
C VAL A 32 -0.43 4.92 -9.20
N THR A 33 -0.03 5.27 -10.42
CA THR A 33 0.47 4.29 -11.41
C THR A 33 1.96 4.05 -11.21
N THR A 34 2.35 2.78 -11.09
CA THR A 34 3.76 2.37 -10.99
C THR A 34 4.43 2.35 -12.38
N PRO A 35 5.77 2.37 -12.47
CA PRO A 35 6.48 2.24 -13.75
C PRO A 35 6.13 0.96 -14.52
N GLU A 36 5.72 -0.10 -13.81
CA GLU A 36 5.31 -1.40 -14.37
C GLU A 36 3.84 -1.40 -14.84
N GLY A 37 3.13 -0.27 -14.71
CA GLY A 37 1.74 -0.12 -15.14
C GLY A 37 0.70 -0.60 -14.13
N LEU A 38 1.08 -0.91 -12.89
CA LEU A 38 0.14 -1.26 -11.82
C LEU A 38 -0.51 -0.01 -11.24
N HIS A 39 -1.77 -0.08 -10.79
CA HIS A 39 -2.47 1.07 -10.21
C HIS A 39 -2.74 0.85 -8.71
N ILE A 40 -2.01 1.55 -7.85
CA ILE A 40 -2.15 1.46 -6.39
C ILE A 40 -3.25 2.43 -5.95
N SER A 41 -4.33 1.94 -5.36
CA SER A 41 -5.37 2.79 -4.77
C SER A 41 -4.93 3.21 -3.36
N TYR A 42 -4.43 4.45 -3.23
CA TYR A 42 -3.78 4.91 -1.99
C TYR A 42 -4.75 5.27 -0.87
N THR A 43 -6.07 5.17 -1.11
CA THR A 43 -7.12 5.42 -0.11
C THR A 43 -7.83 4.14 0.35
N ARG A 44 -7.65 3.03 -0.36
CA ARG A 44 -8.24 1.72 0.00
C ARG A 44 -7.25 0.96 0.87
N LEU A 45 -7.28 1.28 2.16
CA LEU A 45 -6.45 0.65 3.19
C LEU A 45 -7.20 -0.50 3.85
N ASP A 46 -6.55 -1.63 4.01
CA ASP A 46 -7.13 -2.77 4.72
C ASP A 46 -6.10 -3.49 5.62
N HIS A 47 -6.60 -4.15 6.67
CA HIS A 47 -5.83 -4.99 7.56
C HIS A 47 -5.91 -6.44 7.11
N VAL A 48 -4.81 -6.98 6.61
CA VAL A 48 -4.75 -8.35 6.10
C VAL A 48 -3.94 -9.23 7.04
N PRO A 49 -4.46 -10.39 7.48
CA PRO A 49 -3.68 -11.34 8.26
C PRO A 49 -2.38 -11.73 7.56
N LYS A 50 -1.27 -11.80 8.30
CA LYS A 50 0.04 -12.20 7.74
C LYS A 50 -0.03 -13.58 7.07
N THR A 51 -0.87 -14.47 7.60
CA THR A 51 -1.11 -15.81 7.06
C THR A 51 -1.84 -15.84 5.72
N ALA A 52 -2.51 -14.75 5.34
CA ALA A 52 -3.18 -14.61 4.04
C ALA A 52 -2.22 -14.10 2.95
N LEU A 53 -1.01 -13.65 3.32
CA LEU A 53 0.02 -13.25 2.37
C LEU A 53 0.62 -14.50 1.71
N SER A 54 0.77 -14.44 0.40
CA SER A 54 1.34 -15.52 -0.40
C SER A 54 2.73 -15.14 -0.90
N GLN A 55 2.93 -15.18 -2.21
CA GLN A 55 4.22 -14.89 -2.83
C GLN A 55 4.46 -13.38 -2.91
N ARG A 56 5.68 -12.96 -2.54
CA ARG A 56 6.17 -11.60 -2.82
C ARG A 56 6.60 -11.49 -4.28
N PHE A 57 5.94 -10.59 -5.02
CA PHE A 57 6.26 -10.33 -6.43
C PHE A 57 7.33 -9.26 -6.63
N GLY A 58 7.54 -8.38 -5.65
CA GLY A 58 8.53 -7.31 -5.75
C GLY A 58 8.46 -6.31 -4.60
N THR A 59 9.05 -5.15 -4.81
CA THR A 59 8.99 -3.97 -3.93
C THR A 59 8.85 -2.72 -4.77
N ILE A 60 8.16 -1.72 -4.22
CA ILE A 60 8.13 -0.38 -4.80
C ILE A 60 9.35 0.43 -4.38
N SER A 61 9.72 1.42 -5.19
CA SER A 61 10.81 2.35 -4.86
C SER A 61 10.40 3.30 -3.74
N ALA A 62 11.40 3.85 -3.04
CA ALA A 62 11.17 4.84 -1.98
C ALA A 62 10.51 6.12 -2.51
N GLU A 63 10.85 6.54 -3.73
CA GLU A 63 10.24 7.70 -4.41
C GLU A 63 8.74 7.47 -4.69
N LEU A 64 8.38 6.26 -5.15
CA LEU A 64 6.99 5.89 -5.38
C LEU A 64 6.21 5.84 -4.05
N LEU A 65 6.81 5.28 -3.00
CA LEU A 65 6.24 5.28 -1.65
C LEU A 65 6.03 6.71 -1.14
N GLN A 66 6.99 7.62 -1.34
CA GLN A 66 6.85 9.03 -0.95
C GLN A 66 5.69 9.70 -1.69
N THR A 67 5.50 9.39 -2.98
CA THR A 67 4.38 9.89 -3.78
C THR A 67 3.04 9.40 -3.21
N VAL A 68 2.94 8.10 -2.90
CA VAL A 68 1.75 7.50 -2.27
C VAL A 68 1.46 8.16 -0.93
N ASN A 69 2.47 8.31 -0.06
CA ASN A 69 2.34 8.94 1.26
C ASN A 69 1.84 10.38 1.17
N THR A 70 2.41 11.16 0.25
CA THR A 70 2.03 12.57 0.06
C THR A 70 0.56 12.67 -0.34
N ARG A 71 0.11 11.83 -1.28
CA ARG A 71 -1.29 11.84 -1.73
C ARG A 71 -2.26 11.36 -0.65
N LEU A 72 -1.93 10.29 0.06
CA LEU A 72 -2.73 9.82 1.19
C LEU A 72 -2.84 10.91 2.26
N PHE A 73 -1.72 11.54 2.62
CA PHE A 73 -1.72 12.61 3.62
C PHE A 73 -2.57 13.81 3.20
N MET A 74 -2.51 14.23 1.93
CA MET A 74 -3.38 15.30 1.43
C MET A 74 -4.85 14.94 1.59
N VAL A 75 -5.26 13.70 1.29
CA VAL A 75 -6.64 13.25 1.52
C VAL A 75 -7.01 13.29 3.00
N LEU A 76 -6.16 12.75 3.88
CA LEU A 76 -6.42 12.69 5.32
C LEU A 76 -6.49 14.06 6.00
N THR A 77 -5.75 15.05 5.48
CA THR A 77 -5.69 16.40 6.07
C THR A 77 -6.72 17.36 5.49
N THR A 78 -7.40 16.97 4.41
CA THR A 78 -8.45 17.77 3.76
C THR A 78 -9.86 17.19 3.97
N SER A 79 -9.98 16.10 4.75
CA SER A 79 -11.25 15.47 5.16
C SER A 79 -11.67 15.94 6.54
#